data_AF-Z9JUT7-F1
#
_entry.id   AF-Z9JUT7-F1
#
_cell.length_a   1.000
_cell.length_b   1.000
_cell.length_c   1.000
_cell.angle_alpha   90.00
_cell.angle_beta   90.00
_cell.angle_gamma   90.00
#
_symmetry.space_group_name_H-M   'P 1'
#
loop_
_entity.id
_entity.type
_entity.pdbx_description
1 polymer ?
#
loop_
_entity_poly.entity_id
_entity_poly.type
_entity_poly.pdbx_seq_one_letter_code
_entity_poly.pdbx_strand_id
1 'polypeptide(L)'
;MPEYTVLTVASIVLVVLLELCVLRTGIFRSGVYWISMGIVMGFQVLVDGWLTKLSDPIVLYEASMTTGLRVPWDIPVEDFGFGFSMVTLTMMLWLRARPRPGDRSPQEEP
;
A
#
# COMPACT_ATOMS: atom_id res chain seq x y z
N MET A 1 -4.10 -21.13 -11.38
CA MET A 1 -4.34 -19.68 -11.57
C MET A 1 -3.33 -18.97 -10.68
N PRO A 2 -2.66 -17.89 -11.11
CA PRO A 2 -1.78 -17.13 -10.23
C PRO A 2 -2.66 -16.37 -9.22
N GLU A 3 -3.05 -17.04 -8.15
CA GLU A 3 -3.98 -16.54 -7.12
C GLU A 3 -3.47 -15.23 -6.51
N TYR A 4 -2.15 -15.11 -6.35
CA TYR A 4 -1.51 -13.92 -5.82
C TYR A 4 -1.76 -12.70 -6.70
N THR A 5 -1.53 -12.82 -8.01
CA THR A 5 -1.77 -11.74 -8.98
C THR A 5 -3.24 -11.32 -9.02
N VAL A 6 -4.16 -12.30 -8.96
CA VAL A 6 -5.61 -12.02 -8.93
C VAL A 6 -5.97 -11.23 -7.68
N LEU A 7 -5.45 -11.62 -6.52
CA LEU A 7 -5.71 -10.92 -5.25
C LEU A 7 -5.08 -9.52 -5.24
N THR A 8 -3.89 -9.34 -5.81
CA THR A 8 -3.27 -8.02 -5.95
C THR A 8 -4.16 -7.09 -6.77
N VAL A 9 -4.55 -7.51 -7.97
CA VAL A 9 -5.38 -6.68 -8.86
C VAL A 9 -6.72 -6.39 -8.19
N ALA A 10 -7.34 -7.39 -7.56
CA ALA A 10 -8.58 -7.20 -6.81
C ALA A 10 -8.41 -6.18 -5.67
N SER A 11 -7.29 -6.22 -4.94
CA SER A 11 -7.01 -5.30 -3.83
C SER A 11 -6.87 -3.86 -4.30
N ILE A 12 -6.16 -3.62 -5.41
CA ILE A 12 -5.98 -2.29 -6.00
C ILE A 12 -7.34 -1.73 -6.42
N VAL A 13 -8.12 -2.53 -7.17
CA VAL A 13 -9.44 -2.13 -7.64
C VAL A 13 -10.36 -1.81 -6.46
N LEU A 14 -10.36 -2.65 -5.42
CA LEU A 14 -11.20 -2.46 -4.25
C LEU A 14 -10.85 -1.17 -3.50
N VAL A 15 -9.57 -0.88 -3.29
CA VAL A 15 -9.12 0.33 -2.58
C VAL A 15 -9.44 1.59 -3.38
N VAL A 16 -9.25 1.56 -4.70
CA VAL A 16 -9.62 2.68 -5.58
C VAL A 16 -11.13 2.90 -5.57
N LEU A 17 -11.94 1.83 -5.64
CA LEU A 17 -13.40 1.93 -5.55
C LEU A 17 -13.86 2.43 -4.18
N LEU A 18 -13.26 1.96 -3.09
CA LEU A 18 -13.58 2.44 -1.73
C LEU A 18 -13.36 3.95 -1.62
N GLU A 19 -12.25 4.46 -2.17
CA GLU A 19 -12.00 5.90 -2.19
C GLU A 19 -12.99 6.66 -3.05
N LEU A 20 -13.23 6.22 -4.29
CA LEU A 20 -14.06 6.98 -5.23
C LEU A 20 -15.57 6.88 -4.91
N CYS A 21 -16.02 5.73 -4.44
CA CYS A 21 -17.44 5.45 -4.24
C CYS A 21 -17.90 5.70 -2.81
N VAL A 22 -17.07 5.40 -1.79
CA VAL A 22 -17.51 5.37 -0.39
C VAL A 22 -16.91 6.49 0.45
N LEU A 23 -15.59 6.59 0.54
CA LEU A 23 -14.95 7.53 1.46
C LEU A 23 -14.79 8.94 0.88
N ARG A 24 -14.53 9.04 -0.44
CA ARG A 24 -14.35 10.30 -1.19
C ARG A 24 -13.47 11.30 -0.46
N THR A 25 -12.37 10.83 0.12
CA THR A 25 -11.46 11.69 0.91
C THR A 25 -10.69 12.67 0.04
N GLY A 26 -10.57 12.39 -1.26
CA GLY A 26 -9.78 13.18 -2.21
C GLY A 26 -8.27 12.96 -2.05
N ILE A 27 -7.86 11.89 -1.36
CA ILE A 27 -6.45 11.66 -1.00
C ILE A 27 -5.53 11.61 -2.22
N PHE A 28 -6.01 11.07 -3.34
CA PHE A 28 -5.27 11.01 -4.60
C PHE A 28 -4.96 12.38 -5.21
N ARG A 29 -5.60 13.47 -4.76
CA ARG A 29 -5.30 14.83 -5.19
C ARG A 29 -4.27 15.52 -4.28
N SER A 30 -3.89 14.91 -3.16
CA SER A 30 -2.93 15.47 -2.20
C SER A 30 -1.49 15.19 -2.62
N GLY A 31 -0.70 16.26 -2.82
CA GLY A 31 0.74 16.11 -3.07
C GLY A 31 1.49 15.44 -1.91
N VAL A 32 1.04 15.65 -0.68
CA VAL A 32 1.63 15.01 0.52
C VAL A 32 1.44 13.49 0.46
N TYR A 33 0.28 13.01 0.00
CA TYR A 33 0.04 11.58 -0.18
C TYR A 33 1.02 10.98 -1.18
N TRP A 34 1.23 11.62 -2.33
CA TRP A 34 2.16 11.11 -3.34
C TRP A 34 3.62 11.13 -2.88
N ILE A 35 4.02 12.15 -2.10
CA ILE A 35 5.35 12.18 -1.48
C ILE A 35 5.50 11.03 -0.48
N SER A 36 4.53 10.83 0.41
CA SER A 36 4.54 9.71 1.37
C SER A 36 4.59 8.36 0.64
N MET A 37 3.79 8.19 -0.41
CA MET A 37 3.79 6.98 -1.22
C MET A 37 5.15 6.77 -1.91
N GLY A 38 5.75 7.83 -2.46
CA GLY A 38 7.09 7.76 -3.05
C GLY A 38 8.16 7.33 -2.04
N ILE A 39 8.10 7.82 -0.80
CA ILE A 39 9.03 7.41 0.28
C ILE A 39 8.82 5.93 0.61
N VAL A 40 7.58 5.51 0.86
CA VAL A 40 7.26 4.12 1.22
C VAL A 40 7.70 3.18 0.11
N MET A 41 7.37 3.49 -1.14
CA MET A 41 7.77 2.69 -2.30
C MET A 41 9.28 2.67 -2.50
N GLY A 42 9.98 3.77 -2.23
CA GLY A 42 11.45 3.81 -2.27
C GLY A 42 12.10 2.87 -1.26
N PHE A 43 11.63 2.89 -0.01
CA PHE A 43 12.07 1.92 0.99
C PHE A 43 11.65 0.50 0.67
N GLN A 44 10.44 0.31 0.12
CA GLN A 44 9.96 -0.99 -0.31
C GLN A 44 10.89 -1.59 -1.38
N VAL A 45 11.28 -0.83 -2.40
CA VAL A 45 12.25 -1.30 -3.40
C VAL A 45 13.60 -1.67 -2.77
N LEU A 46 14.09 -0.87 -1.82
CA LEU A 46 15.37 -1.13 -1.17
C LEU A 46 15.33 -2.40 -0.30
N VAL A 47 14.27 -2.56 0.50
CA VAL A 47 14.11 -3.69 1.42
C VAL A 47 13.77 -4.95 0.63
N ASP A 48 12.73 -4.92 -0.19
CA ASP A 48 12.29 -6.07 -0.97
C ASP A 48 13.40 -6.50 -1.94
N GLY A 49 14.04 -5.57 -2.64
CA GLY A 49 15.14 -5.90 -3.55
C GLY A 49 16.37 -6.49 -2.85
N TRP A 50 16.57 -6.19 -1.58
CA TRP A 50 17.61 -6.83 -0.76
C TRP A 50 17.19 -8.22 -0.30
N LEU A 51 15.91 -8.42 0.07
CA LEU A 51 15.35 -9.70 0.52
C LEU A 51 15.09 -10.72 -0.61
N THR A 52 14.79 -10.25 -1.82
CA THR A 52 14.48 -11.10 -3.00
C THR A 52 15.69 -11.32 -3.92
N LYS A 53 16.88 -10.86 -3.51
CA LYS A 53 18.09 -10.96 -4.32
C LYS A 53 18.41 -12.42 -4.65
N LEU A 54 18.48 -12.78 -5.94
CA LEU A 54 18.75 -14.15 -6.41
C LEU A 54 20.13 -14.70 -6.01
N SER A 55 21.04 -13.85 -5.53
CA SER A 55 22.35 -14.28 -5.04
C SER A 55 22.27 -15.05 -3.72
N ASP A 56 21.26 -14.78 -2.89
CA ASP A 56 21.01 -15.48 -1.62
C ASP A 56 19.51 -15.34 -1.26
N PRO A 57 18.64 -16.12 -1.92
CA PRO A 57 17.19 -15.93 -1.81
C PRO A 57 16.71 -16.33 -0.42
N ILE A 58 16.48 -15.34 0.44
CA ILE A 58 15.89 -15.52 1.77
C ILE A 58 14.38 -15.79 1.65
N VAL A 59 13.71 -15.15 0.69
CA VAL A 59 12.28 -15.32 0.41
C VAL A 59 12.09 -16.12 -0.88
N LEU A 60 11.61 -17.36 -0.74
CA LEU A 60 11.34 -18.26 -1.85
C LEU A 60 9.88 -18.14 -2.28
N TYR A 61 9.62 -17.44 -3.39
CA TYR A 61 8.31 -17.44 -4.04
C TYR A 61 8.17 -18.65 -4.96
N GLU A 62 7.07 -19.39 -4.84
CA GLU A 62 6.73 -20.46 -5.77
C GLU A 62 6.40 -19.86 -7.15
N ALA A 63 7.14 -20.31 -8.18
CA ALA A 63 7.01 -19.78 -9.55
C ALA A 63 5.63 -20.05 -10.18
N SER A 64 4.85 -20.98 -9.63
CA SER A 64 3.47 -21.32 -9.99
C SER A 64 2.43 -20.28 -9.53
N MET A 65 2.75 -19.47 -8.51
CA MET A 65 1.80 -18.56 -7.87
C MET A 65 1.98 -17.08 -8.25
N THR A 66 3.10 -16.72 -8.85
CA THR A 66 3.42 -15.34 -9.26
C THR A 66 3.45 -15.23 -10.79
N THR A 67 3.22 -14.03 -11.33
CA THR A 67 3.23 -13.82 -12.80
C THR A 67 4.63 -13.99 -13.42
N GLY A 68 5.67 -14.19 -12.59
CA GLY A 68 7.08 -14.27 -13.01
C GLY A 68 7.68 -12.91 -13.37
N LEU A 69 6.90 -11.83 -13.34
CA LEU A 69 7.36 -10.48 -13.64
C LEU A 69 8.02 -9.89 -12.39
N ARG A 70 9.34 -9.72 -12.46
CA ARG A 70 10.14 -9.20 -11.35
C ARG A 70 10.92 -7.96 -11.76
N VAL A 71 10.63 -6.81 -11.15
CA VAL A 71 11.26 -5.52 -11.46
C VAL A 71 11.26 -4.62 -10.22
N PRO A 72 12.17 -3.65 -10.08
CA PRO A 72 13.42 -3.45 -10.82
C PRO A 72 14.59 -4.32 -10.32
N TRP A 73 14.47 -4.93 -9.14
CA TRP A 73 15.52 -5.73 -8.47
C TRP A 73 14.98 -7.09 -8.04
N ASP A 74 14.42 -7.85 -8.98
CA ASP A 74 13.85 -9.18 -8.74
C ASP A 74 12.64 -9.25 -7.78
N ILE A 75 12.00 -8.11 -7.52
CA ILE A 75 10.81 -7.98 -6.66
C ILE A 75 9.56 -8.37 -7.46
N PRO A 76 8.66 -9.25 -6.95
CA PRO A 76 7.38 -9.51 -7.57
C PRO A 76 6.57 -8.21 -7.72
N VAL A 77 6.09 -7.92 -8.94
CA VAL A 77 5.30 -6.70 -9.20
C VAL A 77 4.04 -6.63 -8.31
N GLU A 78 3.55 -7.79 -7.93
CA GLU A 78 2.41 -7.97 -7.03
C GLU A 78 2.61 -7.32 -5.66
N ASP A 79 3.84 -7.29 -5.13
CA ASP A 79 4.16 -6.73 -3.80
C ASP A 79 3.99 -5.21 -3.79
N PHE A 80 4.26 -4.54 -4.92
CA PHE A 80 3.98 -3.11 -5.08
C PHE A 80 2.48 -2.82 -5.07
N GLY A 81 1.69 -3.68 -5.73
CA GLY A 81 0.24 -3.54 -5.76
C GLY A 81 -0.40 -3.73 -4.40
N PHE A 82 0.08 -4.71 -3.63
CA PHE A 82 -0.37 -4.93 -2.26
C PHE A 82 0.08 -3.82 -1.31
N GLY A 83 1.35 -3.41 -1.38
CA GLY A 83 1.90 -2.32 -0.58
C GLY A 83 1.12 -1.01 -0.80
N PHE A 84 0.87 -0.66 -2.06
CA PHE A 84 0.03 0.48 -2.43
C PHE A 84 -1.36 0.40 -1.79
N SER A 85 -2.03 -0.75 -1.92
CA SER A 85 -3.39 -0.95 -1.43
C SER A 85 -3.47 -0.83 0.08
N MET A 86 -2.54 -1.46 0.80
CA MET A 86 -2.50 -1.45 2.27
C MET A 86 -2.23 -0.05 2.83
N VAL A 87 -1.22 0.65 2.31
CA VAL A 87 -0.85 2.00 2.78
C VAL A 87 -1.99 2.97 2.49
N THR A 88 -2.53 2.91 1.28
CA THR A 88 -3.63 3.77 0.84
C THR A 88 -4.88 3.58 1.70
N LEU A 89 -5.29 2.33 1.94
CA LEU A 89 -6.43 2.02 2.82
C LEU A 89 -6.19 2.52 4.26
N THR A 90 -4.99 2.31 4.78
CA THR A 90 -4.62 2.75 6.14
C THR A 90 -4.73 4.27 6.28
N MET A 91 -4.18 5.02 5.31
CA MET A 91 -4.28 6.48 5.31
C MET A 91 -5.74 6.95 5.18
N MET A 92 -6.56 6.31 4.35
CA MET A 92 -7.98 6.65 4.21
C MET A 92 -8.77 6.41 5.50
N LEU A 93 -8.55 5.27 6.16
CA LEU A 93 -9.17 4.97 7.45
C LEU A 93 -8.74 5.99 8.51
N TRP A 94 -7.47 6.36 8.52
CA TRP A 94 -6.95 7.40 9.40
C TRP A 94 -7.59 8.77 9.14
N LEU A 95 -7.70 9.18 7.86
CA LEU A 95 -8.38 10.43 7.50
C LEU A 95 -9.83 10.44 7.96
N ARG A 96 -10.53 9.31 7.86
CA ARG A 96 -11.91 9.15 8.31
C ARG A 96 -12.04 9.19 9.83
N ALA A 97 -11.09 8.60 10.55
CA ALA A 97 -11.08 8.53 12.01
C ALA A 97 -10.59 9.83 12.69
N ARG A 98 -10.05 10.80 11.93
CA ARG A 98 -9.59 12.07 12.51
C ARG A 98 -10.72 12.76 13.27
N PRO A 99 -10.53 13.07 14.56
CA PRO A 99 -11.48 13.88 15.32
C PRO A 99 -11.68 15.23 14.62
N ARG A 100 -12.94 15.66 14.52
CA ARG A 100 -13.23 17.00 14.00
C ARG A 100 -12.64 18.03 14.97
N PRO A 101 -12.15 19.19 14.50
CA PRO A 101 -11.55 20.23 15.36
C PRO A 101 -12.42 20.83 16.48
N GLY A 102 -13.60 20.26 16.79
CA GLY A 102 -14.47 20.64 17.90
C GLY A 102 -14.78 19.52 18.89
N ASP A 103 -14.22 18.32 18.74
CA ASP A 103 -14.47 17.17 19.63
C ASP A 103 -13.45 17.08 20.79
N ARG A 104 -12.52 18.04 20.87
CA ARG A 104 -11.73 18.25 22.08
C ARG A 104 -12.62 19.02 23.06
N SER A 105 -13.40 18.29 23.85
CA SER A 105 -13.97 18.85 25.08
C SER A 105 -12.81 19.47 25.87
N PRO A 106 -12.92 20.74 26.33
CA PRO A 106 -11.94 21.31 27.23
C PRO A 106 -11.73 20.32 28.37
N GLN A 107 -10.52 19.79 28.51
CA GLN A 107 -10.17 19.09 29.73
C GLN A 107 -10.30 20.13 30.84
N GLU A 108 -11.35 20.00 31.64
CA GLU A 108 -11.45 20.65 32.94
C GLU A 108 -10.26 20.14 33.76
N GLU A 109 -9.16 20.90 33.73
CA GLU A 109 -8.05 20.70 34.67
C GLU A 109 -8.51 21.21 36.05
N PRO A 110 -8.39 20.37 37.11
CA PRO A 110 -8.74 20.72 38.48
C PRO A 110 -7.72 21.64 39.17
#